data_AF-A0A2P5BUJ2-F1
#
_entry.id   AF-A0A2P5BUJ2-F1
#
_cell.length_a   1.000
_cell.length_b   1.000
_cell.length_c   1.000
_cell.angle_alpha   90.00
_cell.angle_beta   90.00
_cell.angle_gamma   90.00
#
_symmetry.space_group_name_H-M   'P 1'
#
loop_
_entity.id
_entity.type
_entity.pdbx_description
1 polymer ?
#
loop_
_entity_poly.entity_id
_entity_poly.type
_entity_poly.pdbx_seq_one_letter_code
_entity_poly.pdbx_strand_id
1 'polypeptide(L)'
;MRYNSDFSFSYYQVAVDNGIKTLYGLSKCVKAVGNVRSLTKLDMKLNDALPDITVDPETYTVTANGEVLTCAAATTVPLSKNYFLF
;
A
#
# COMPACT_ATOMS: atom_id res chain seq x y z
N MET A 1 -17.32 -23.50 -19.17
CA MET A 1 -16.60 -22.21 -19.10
C MET A 1 -16.03 -22.09 -17.69
N ARG A 2 -14.74 -22.37 -17.47
CA ARG A 2 -14.14 -22.30 -16.12
C ARG A 2 -13.89 -20.82 -15.81
N TYR A 3 -14.61 -20.27 -14.83
CA TYR A 3 -14.26 -18.98 -14.23
C TYR A 3 -12.89 -19.15 -13.56
N ASN A 4 -11.84 -18.65 -14.20
CA ASN A 4 -10.56 -18.50 -13.55
C ASN A 4 -10.70 -17.30 -12.61
N SER A 5 -10.86 -17.53 -11.31
CA SER A 5 -10.81 -16.48 -10.31
C SER A 5 -9.37 -15.96 -10.24
N ASP A 6 -9.06 -14.98 -11.10
CA ASP A 6 -7.70 -14.55 -11.45
C ASP A 6 -6.99 -13.83 -10.29
N PHE A 7 -6.42 -14.60 -9.36
CA PHE A 7 -5.35 -14.13 -8.49
C PHE A 7 -4.01 -14.62 -9.06
N SER A 8 -3.26 -13.70 -9.67
CA SER A 8 -1.91 -13.97 -10.15
C SER A 8 -0.91 -13.79 -9.00
N PHE A 9 0.08 -14.69 -8.90
CA PHE A 9 1.23 -14.46 -8.02
C PHE A 9 2.26 -13.61 -8.75
N SER A 10 2.67 -12.51 -8.12
CA SER A 10 3.65 -11.61 -8.71
C SER A 10 5.05 -11.94 -8.21
N TYR A 11 5.99 -12.07 -9.13
CA TYR A 11 7.39 -12.40 -8.86
C TYR A 11 8.33 -11.34 -9.43
N TYR A 12 9.62 -11.37 -9.07
CA TYR A 12 10.64 -10.62 -9.79
C TYR A 12 10.78 -11.14 -11.22
N GLN A 13 11.12 -10.26 -12.16
CA GLN A 13 11.32 -10.61 -13.57
C GLN A 13 12.25 -11.82 -13.74
N VAL A 14 13.39 -11.83 -13.03
CA VAL A 14 14.36 -12.95 -13.03
C VAL A 14 13.76 -14.30 -12.65
N ALA A 15 12.79 -14.35 -11.74
CA ALA A 15 12.16 -15.60 -11.34
C ALA A 15 11.17 -16.09 -12.41
N VAL A 16 10.45 -15.18 -13.05
CA VAL A 16 9.58 -15.51 -14.19
C VAL A 16 10.41 -16.04 -15.35
N ASP A 17 11.53 -15.38 -15.66
CA ASP A 17 12.45 -15.77 -16.73
C ASP A 17 13.07 -17.15 -16.47
N ASN A 18 13.37 -17.47 -15.20
CA ASN A 18 13.89 -18.78 -14.78
C ASN A 18 12.80 -19.86 -14.62
N GLY A 19 11.57 -19.63 -15.11
CA GLY A 19 10.55 -20.67 -15.17
C GLY A 19 10.00 -21.10 -13.81
N ILE A 20 9.97 -20.20 -12.82
CA ILE A 20 9.53 -20.48 -11.43
C ILE A 20 8.18 -21.20 -11.34
N LYS A 21 7.26 -20.91 -12.27
CA LYS A 21 5.95 -21.56 -12.35
C LYS A 21 6.08 -23.07 -12.52
N THR A 22 6.93 -23.50 -13.45
CA THR A 22 7.16 -24.92 -13.74
C THR A 22 7.99 -25.55 -12.62
N LEU A 23 9.03 -24.85 -12.15
CA LEU A 23 9.91 -25.34 -11.08
C LEU A 23 9.13 -25.73 -9.80
N TYR A 24 8.10 -24.94 -9.45
CA TYR A 24 7.28 -25.18 -8.25
C TYR A 24 5.89 -25.74 -8.54
N GLY A 25 5.59 -26.15 -9.78
CA GLY A 25 4.31 -26.75 -10.13
C GLY A 25 3.10 -25.84 -9.86
N LEU A 26 3.26 -24.52 -10.00
CA LEU A 26 2.23 -23.55 -9.67
C LEU A 26 1.07 -23.61 -10.68
N SER A 27 -0.14 -23.82 -10.17
CA SER A 27 -1.36 -23.87 -10.98
C SER A 27 -1.88 -22.48 -11.38
N LYS A 28 -1.62 -21.46 -10.55
CA LYS A 28 -2.07 -20.08 -10.80
C LYS A 28 -1.21 -19.36 -11.85
N CYS A 29 -1.74 -18.25 -12.38
CA CYS A 29 -0.98 -17.36 -13.25
C CYS A 29 0.20 -16.74 -12.49
N VAL A 30 1.36 -16.67 -13.13
CA VAL A 30 2.57 -16.02 -12.59
C VAL A 30 2.89 -14.85 -13.49
N LYS A 31 3.04 -13.66 -12.91
CA LYS A 31 3.40 -12.42 -13.64
C LYS A 31 4.56 -11.73 -12.94
N ALA A 32 5.38 -11.00 -13.69
CA ALA A 32 6.45 -10.20 -13.10
C ALA A 32 5.90 -8.85 -12.58
N VAL A 33 6.35 -8.42 -11.40
CA VAL A 33 6.19 -7.02 -10.96
C VAL A 33 7.17 -6.16 -11.74
N GLY A 34 6.73 -5.00 -12.23
CA GLY A 34 7.55 -4.05 -12.98
C GLY A 34 7.35 -2.59 -12.55
N ASN A 35 8.18 -1.69 -13.07
CA ASN A 35 8.09 -0.24 -12.91
C ASN A 35 8.06 0.29 -11.47
N VAL A 36 8.62 -0.43 -10.50
CA VAL A 36 8.59 -0.01 -9.08
C VAL A 36 9.64 1.02 -8.70
N ARG A 37 10.68 1.21 -9.51
CA ARG A 37 11.81 2.10 -9.19
C ARG A 37 11.65 3.52 -9.72
N SER A 38 10.75 3.73 -10.67
CA SER A 38 10.48 5.03 -11.29
C SER A 38 9.31 5.77 -10.62
N LEU A 39 8.59 5.11 -9.71
CA LEU A 39 7.44 5.71 -9.03
C LEU A 39 7.90 6.72 -7.99
N THR A 40 7.13 7.79 -7.90
CA THR A 40 7.31 8.92 -6.99
C THR A 40 6.01 9.15 -6.22
N LYS A 41 6.03 10.11 -5.28
CA LYS A 41 4.82 10.57 -4.59
C LYS A 41 3.75 11.07 -5.58
N LEU A 42 4.16 11.62 -6.72
CA LEU A 42 3.26 12.15 -7.75
C LEU A 42 2.46 11.08 -8.49
N ASP A 43 2.91 9.83 -8.45
CA ASP A 43 2.17 8.71 -9.05
C ASP A 43 1.01 8.22 -8.15
N MET A 44 0.89 8.74 -6.93
CA MET A 44 -0.18 8.39 -5.99
C MET A 44 -1.48 9.11 -6.34
N LYS A 45 -2.45 8.36 -6.85
CA LYS A 45 -3.78 8.88 -7.18
C LYS A 45 -4.48 9.46 -5.93
N LEU A 46 -4.94 10.70 -6.05
CA LEU A 46 -5.66 11.44 -5.00
C LEU A 46 -4.83 11.70 -3.73
N ASN A 47 -3.52 11.40 -3.73
CA ASN A 47 -2.68 11.41 -2.53
C ASN A 47 -1.22 11.75 -2.87
N ASP A 48 -0.97 12.79 -3.67
CA ASP A 48 0.34 13.17 -4.20
C ASP A 48 1.00 14.38 -3.50
N ALA A 49 0.41 14.89 -2.42
CA ALA A 49 0.92 16.04 -1.70
C ALA A 49 2.36 15.86 -1.18
N LEU A 50 3.17 16.91 -1.32
CA LEU A 50 4.56 17.04 -0.86
C LEU A 50 4.73 18.27 0.05
N PRO A 51 4.12 18.29 1.25
CA PRO A 51 4.29 19.41 2.18
C PRO A 51 5.69 19.43 2.81
N ASP A 52 6.12 20.60 3.27
CA ASP A 52 7.28 20.72 4.15
C ASP A 52 6.88 20.30 5.57
N ILE A 53 7.39 19.15 6.03
CA ILE A 53 7.04 18.56 7.32
C ILE A 53 8.21 18.75 8.29
N THR A 54 7.93 19.33 9.45
CA THR A 54 8.92 19.46 10.54
C THR A 54 8.38 18.84 11.82
N VAL A 55 9.29 18.32 12.65
CA VAL A 55 8.97 17.72 13.95
C VAL A 55 9.88 18.34 15.01
N ASP A 56 9.27 18.90 16.04
CA ASP A 56 9.99 19.38 17.22
C ASP A 56 10.46 18.17 18.06
N PRO A 57 11.77 18.02 18.36
CA PRO A 57 12.31 16.82 19.00
C PRO A 57 12.00 16.70 20.49
N GLU A 58 11.60 17.78 21.16
CA GLU A 58 11.33 17.81 22.61
C GLU A 58 9.84 17.60 22.91
N THR A 59 8.98 18.25 22.12
CA THR A 59 7.52 18.26 22.31
C THR A 59 6.80 17.29 21.38
N TYR A 60 7.47 16.78 20.35
CA TYR A 60 6.90 15.98 19.26
C TYR A 60 5.77 16.67 18.48
N THR A 61 5.74 18.01 18.52
CA THR A 61 4.81 18.78 17.70
C THR A 61 5.19 18.62 16.23
N VAL A 62 4.23 18.21 15.41
CA VAL A 62 4.39 18.06 13.96
C VAL A 62 3.75 19.27 13.27
N THR A 63 4.46 19.89 12.34
CA THR A 63 3.88 20.90 11.46
C THR A 63 4.00 20.50 9.99
N ALA A 64 3.04 20.95 9.16
CA ALA A 64 3.11 20.89 7.72
C ALA A 64 2.88 22.29 7.14
N ASN A 65 3.82 22.78 6.34
CA ASN A 65 3.78 24.15 5.78
C ASN A 65 3.59 25.23 6.86
N GLY A 66 4.17 25.03 8.05
CA GLY A 66 4.06 25.93 9.19
C GLY A 66 2.79 25.78 10.04
N GLU A 67 1.85 24.92 9.66
CA GLU A 67 0.62 24.66 10.43
C GLU A 67 0.76 23.42 11.32
N VAL A 68 0.37 23.53 12.60
CA VAL A 68 0.42 22.41 13.56
C VAL A 68 -0.63 21.36 13.19
N LEU A 69 -0.17 20.13 12.97
CA LEU A 69 -1.02 18.97 12.70
C LEU A 69 -1.42 18.31 14.02
N THR A 70 -2.67 18.48 14.41
CA THR A 70 -3.23 17.83 15.61
C THR A 70 -4.70 17.51 15.45
N CYS A 71 -5.16 16.47 16.15
CA CYS A 71 -6.58 16.12 16.22
C CYS A 71 -6.90 15.51 17.60
N ALA A 72 -8.12 15.76 18.07
CA ALA A 72 -8.60 15.11 19.30
C ALA A 72 -8.85 13.62 19.05
N ALA A 73 -8.59 12.80 20.08
CA ALA A 73 -8.92 11.38 20.04
C ALA A 73 -10.44 11.19 19.84
N ALA A 74 -10.83 10.38 18.85
CA ALA A 74 -12.23 10.03 18.65
C ALA A 74 -12.70 9.05 19.74
N THR A 75 -13.85 9.33 20.37
CA THR A 75 -14.45 8.47 21.40
C THR A 75 -15.23 7.29 20.82
N THR A 76 -15.72 7.43 19.58
CA THR A 76 -16.43 6.40 18.81
C THR A 76 -16.11 6.55 17.33
N VAL A 77 -16.14 5.45 16.57
CA VAL A 77 -15.94 5.45 15.12
C VAL A 77 -17.03 4.65 14.40
N PRO A 78 -17.43 5.03 13.17
CA PRO A 78 -18.33 4.22 12.34
C PRO A 78 -17.67 2.89 11.95
N LEU A 79 -18.46 1.97 11.39
CA LEU A 79 -17.99 0.64 10.96
C LEU A 79 -17.31 -0.15 12.10
N SER A 80 -17.76 0.05 13.34
CA SER A 80 -17.23 -0.62 14.53
C SER A 80 -18.29 -1.55 15.15
N LYS A 81 -18.61 -1.37 16.44
CA LYS A 81 -19.47 -2.26 17.26
C LYS A 81 -20.82 -2.59 16.62
N ASN A 82 -21.34 -1.73 15.76
CA ASN A 82 -22.61 -1.95 15.07
C ASN A 82 -22.54 -3.03 13.98
N TYR A 83 -21.34 -3.50 13.61
CA TYR A 83 -21.10 -4.44 12.52
C TYR A 83 -20.36 -5.72 12.93
N PHE A 84 -19.83 -5.78 14.15
CA PHE A 84 -19.08 -6.92 14.66
C PHE A 84 -19.76 -7.50 15.91
N LEU A 85 -19.86 -8.82 15.96
CA LEU A 85 -20.52 -9.53 17.07
C LEU A 85 -19.68 -9.50 18.36
N PHE A 86 -18.36 -9.37 18.24
CA PHE A 86 -17.40 -9.21 19.34
C PHE A 86 -16.31 -8.21 18.94
#